data_AF-A0A7K1ZL07-F1
#
_entry.id   AF-A0A7K1ZL07-F1
#
_cell.length_a   1.000
_cell.length_b   1.000
_cell.length_c   1.000
_cell.angle_alpha   90.00
_cell.angle_beta   90.00
_cell.angle_gamma   90.00
#
_symmetry.space_group_name_H-M   'P 1'
#
loop_
_entity.id
_entity.type
_entity.pdbx_description
1 polymer ?
#
loop_
_entity_poly.entity_id
_entity_poly.type
_entity_poly.pdbx_seq_one_letter_code
_entity_poly.pdbx_strand_id
1 'polypeptide(L)'
;MRPNLGRIVYLGFCTIVFVFLVAPIIVIVPLSFNAEPYFTFTEGMLRLDPDAWSLRWYREIIQSEAWVRSLVNSMFIGVSATVLATVLGTVAALGLASSAIPARRAIMGVII
;
A
#
# COMPACT_ATOMS: atom_id res chain seq x y z
N MET A 1 29.70 13.14 -20.09
CA MET A 1 29.67 12.30 -18.86
C MET A 1 29.58 10.84 -19.30
N ARG A 2 30.63 10.04 -19.06
CA ARG A 2 30.60 8.59 -19.36
C ARG A 2 29.73 7.90 -18.31
N PRO A 3 28.77 7.03 -18.68
CA PRO A 3 27.97 6.34 -17.68
C PRO A 3 28.87 5.35 -16.92
N ASN A 4 28.94 5.52 -15.60
CA ASN A 4 29.67 4.60 -14.72
C ASN A 4 28.94 3.26 -14.71
N LEU A 5 29.63 2.17 -15.07
CA LEU A 5 29.05 0.83 -15.17
C LEU A 5 28.29 0.42 -13.89
N GLY A 6 28.85 0.73 -12.72
CA GLY A 6 28.19 0.46 -11.43
C GLY A 6 26.86 1.18 -11.25
N ARG A 7 26.71 2.41 -11.78
CA ARG A 7 25.44 3.15 -11.75
C ARG A 7 24.40 2.48 -12.64
N ILE A 8 24.78 2.02 -13.83
CA ILE A 8 23.86 1.30 -14.73
C ILE A 8 23.38 0.01 -14.08
N VAL A 9 24.30 -0.78 -13.49
CA VAL A 9 23.96 -2.05 -12.82
C VAL A 9 23.02 -1.81 -11.64
N TYR A 10 23.31 -0.83 -10.79
CA TYR A 10 22.45 -0.46 -9.66
C TYR A 10 21.04 -0.05 -10.13
N LEU A 11 20.95 0.85 -11.13
CA LEU A 11 19.67 1.28 -11.66
C LEU A 11 18.90 0.14 -12.33
N GLY A 12 19.60 -0.76 -13.04
CA GLY A 12 19.01 -1.96 -13.63
C GLY A 12 18.40 -2.86 -12.56
N PHE A 13 19.15 -3.14 -11.49
CA PHE A 13 18.65 -3.92 -10.36
C PHE A 13 17.43 -3.29 -9.69
N CYS A 14 17.50 -2.00 -9.34
CA CYS A 14 16.36 -1.28 -8.75
C CYS A 14 15.14 -1.28 -9.66
N THR A 15 15.33 -1.15 -10.98
CA THR A 15 14.24 -1.20 -11.96
C THR A 15 13.59 -2.58 -11.98
N ILE A 16 14.36 -3.67 -11.98
CA ILE A 16 13.83 -5.03 -11.96
C ILE A 16 13.03 -5.27 -10.67
N VAL A 17 13.56 -4.88 -9.51
CA VAL A 17 12.86 -5.00 -8.23
C VAL A 17 11.56 -4.19 -8.25
N PHE A 18 11.59 -2.95 -8.75
CA PHE A 18 10.40 -2.11 -8.83
C PHE A 18 9.34 -2.71 -9.76
N VAL A 19 9.73 -3.19 -10.94
CA VAL A 19 8.83 -3.87 -11.88
C VAL A 19 8.24 -5.12 -11.23
N PHE A 20 9.02 -5.91 -10.51
CA PHE A 20 8.53 -7.08 -9.79
C PHE A 20 7.49 -6.72 -8.72
N LEU A 21 7.73 -5.66 -7.94
CA LEU A 21 6.79 -5.18 -6.91
C LEU A 21 5.50 -4.61 -7.51
N VAL A 22 5.58 -3.95 -8.68
CA VAL A 22 4.45 -3.30 -9.35
C VAL A 22 3.69 -4.26 -10.28
N ALA A 23 4.32 -5.33 -10.77
CA ALA A 23 3.72 -6.34 -11.64
C ALA A 23 2.33 -6.84 -11.20
N PRO A 24 2.08 -7.22 -9.93
CA PRO A 24 0.74 -7.65 -9.52
C PRO A 24 -0.30 -6.53 -9.64
N ILE A 25 0.06 -5.27 -9.41
CA ILE A 25 -0.84 -4.13 -9.58
C ILE A 25 -1.22 -3.95 -11.05
N ILE A 26 -0.26 -4.09 -11.97
CA ILE A 26 -0.50 -4.01 -13.42
C ILE A 26 -1.49 -5.09 -13.88
N VAL A 27 -1.45 -6.29 -13.27
CA VAL A 27 -2.39 -7.38 -13.59
C VAL A 27 -3.77 -7.13 -12.99
N ILE A 28 -3.84 -6.61 -11.76
CA ILE A 28 -5.11 -6.38 -11.06
C ILE A 28 -5.91 -5.23 -11.68
N VAL A 29 -5.25 -4.18 -12.18
CA VAL A 29 -5.92 -2.99 -12.72
C VAL A 29 -6.85 -3.32 -13.91
N PRO A 30 -6.46 -4.09 -14.94
CA PRO A 30 -7.39 -4.52 -15.97
C PRO A 30 -8.50 -5.43 -15.42
N LEU A 31 -8.16 -6.35 -14.52
CA LEU A 31 -9.13 -7.28 -13.92
C LEU A 31 -10.21 -6.57 -13.10
N SER A 32 -9.93 -5.40 -12.52
CA SER A 32 -10.96 -4.63 -11.80
C SER A 32 -12.07 -4.11 -12.71
N PHE A 33 -11.85 -4.08 -14.03
CA PHE A 33 -12.87 -3.78 -15.03
C PHE A 33 -13.59 -5.03 -15.55
N ASN A 34 -13.35 -6.22 -15.00
CA ASN A 34 -14.02 -7.43 -15.46
C ASN A 34 -15.54 -7.37 -15.18
N ALA A 35 -16.34 -7.59 -16.23
CA ALA A 35 -17.80 -7.66 -16.17
C ALA A 35 -18.33 -8.95 -15.49
N GLU A 36 -17.48 -9.93 -15.22
CA GLU A 36 -17.79 -11.17 -14.50
C GLU A 36 -17.17 -11.18 -13.09
N PRO A 37 -17.73 -11.93 -12.12
CA PRO A 37 -17.21 -12.02 -10.75
C PRO A 37 -16.05 -13.01 -10.62
N TYR A 38 -15.14 -13.00 -11.59
CA TYR A 38 -13.97 -13.87 -11.63
C TYR A 38 -12.68 -13.06 -11.62
N PHE A 39 -11.73 -13.45 -10.77
CA PHE A 39 -10.39 -12.86 -10.69
C PHE A 39 -9.43 -13.47 -11.72
N THR A 40 -9.92 -13.72 -12.93
CA THR A 40 -9.16 -14.28 -14.05
C THR A 40 -9.48 -13.52 -15.33
N PHE A 41 -8.54 -13.52 -16.27
CA PHE A 41 -8.82 -12.97 -17.60
C PHE A 41 -9.77 -13.91 -18.33
N THR A 42 -11.00 -13.43 -18.58
CA THR A 42 -12.02 -14.19 -19.32
C THR A 42 -11.72 -14.17 -20.82
N GLU A 43 -12.30 -15.09 -21.58
CA GLU A 43 -12.11 -15.11 -23.04
C GLU A 43 -12.55 -13.79 -23.70
N GLY A 44 -13.62 -13.16 -23.21
CA GLY A 44 -14.11 -11.88 -23.71
C GLY A 44 -13.11 -10.74 -23.49
N MET A 45 -12.45 -10.67 -22.33
CA MET A 45 -11.41 -9.67 -22.06
C MET A 45 -10.20 -9.85 -22.97
N LEU A 46 -9.77 -11.10 -23.20
CA LEU A 46 -8.65 -11.41 -24.09
C LEU A 46 -8.96 -11.11 -25.56
N ARG A 47 -10.23 -11.24 -25.96
CA ARG A 47 -10.73 -10.86 -27.30
C ARG A 47 -11.04 -9.37 -27.45
N LEU A 48 -10.83 -8.57 -26.40
CA LEU A 48 -11.18 -7.13 -26.34
C LEU A 48 -12.66 -6.87 -26.67
N ASP A 49 -13.53 -7.79 -26.26
CA ASP A 49 -14.98 -7.65 -26.39
C ASP A 49 -15.48 -6.53 -25.46
N PRO A 50 -16.13 -5.48 -25.95
CA PRO A 50 -16.65 -4.39 -25.12
C PRO A 50 -17.55 -4.86 -23.97
N ASP A 51 -18.31 -5.94 -24.16
CA ASP A 51 -19.25 -6.45 -23.15
C ASP A 51 -18.54 -7.10 -21.96
N ALA A 52 -17.26 -7.49 -22.12
CA ALA A 52 -16.44 -8.06 -21.06
C ALA A 52 -15.81 -7.01 -20.11
N TRP A 53 -15.93 -5.72 -20.44
CA TRP A 53 -15.37 -4.61 -19.64
C TRP A 53 -16.48 -3.77 -19.01
N SER A 54 -16.42 -3.53 -17.70
CA SER A 54 -17.46 -2.85 -16.94
C SER A 54 -16.94 -2.12 -15.71
N LEU A 55 -17.58 -0.99 -15.38
CA LEU A 55 -17.37 -0.23 -14.14
C LEU A 55 -18.27 -0.72 -12.98
N ARG A 56 -18.89 -1.90 -13.10
CA ARG A 56 -19.78 -2.48 -12.08
C ARG A 56 -19.19 -2.43 -10.67
N TRP A 57 -17.95 -2.92 -10.50
CA TRP A 57 -17.32 -3.01 -9.18
C TRP A 57 -17.06 -1.63 -8.55
N TYR A 58 -16.70 -0.64 -9.37
CA TYR A 58 -16.56 0.73 -8.92
C TYR A 58 -17.89 1.34 -8.46
N ARG A 59 -18.99 1.03 -9.16
CA ARG A 59 -20.34 1.42 -8.73
C ARG A 59 -20.76 0.73 -7.43
N GLU A 60 -20.49 -0.57 -7.31
CA GLU A 60 -20.80 -1.37 -6.12
C GLU A 60 -20.12 -0.82 -4.86
N ILE A 61 -18.86 -0.39 -4.95
CA ILE A 61 -18.12 0.21 -3.82
C ILE A 61 -18.83 1.45 -3.25
N ILE A 62 -19.47 2.24 -4.11
CA ILE A 62 -20.12 3.50 -3.73
C ILE A 62 -21.58 3.27 -3.35
N GLN A 63 -22.27 2.36 -4.02
CA GLN A 63 -23.70 2.10 -3.81
C GLN A 63 -23.97 1.18 -2.63
N SER A 64 -23.01 0.32 -2.28
CA SER A 64 -23.15 -0.59 -1.15
C SER A 64 -22.82 0.10 0.17
N GLU A 65 -23.81 0.22 1.04
CA GLU A 65 -23.60 0.78 2.39
C GLU A 65 -22.54 0.02 3.18
N ALA A 66 -22.42 -1.30 2.99
CA ALA A 66 -21.42 -2.11 3.67
C ALA A 66 -19.99 -1.70 3.27
N TRP A 67 -19.75 -1.50 1.97
CA TRP A 67 -18.45 -1.05 1.45
C TRP A 67 -18.12 0.36 1.93
N VAL A 68 -19.06 1.30 1.84
CA VAL A 68 -18.85 2.69 2.27
C VAL A 68 -18.59 2.78 3.77
N ARG A 69 -19.39 2.08 4.59
CA ARG A 69 -19.19 2.07 6.05
C ARG A 69 -17.83 1.48 6.43
N SER A 70 -17.43 0.39 5.79
CA SER A 70 -16.12 -0.22 6.01
C SER A 70 -14.98 0.73 5.66
N LEU A 71 -15.06 1.38 4.50
CA LEU A 71 -14.08 2.38 4.05
C LEU A 71 -13.94 3.54 5.05
N VAL A 72 -15.05 4.11 5.50
CA VAL A 72 -15.06 5.21 6.47
C VAL A 72 -14.49 4.75 7.81
N ASN A 73 -14.84 3.56 8.28
CA ASN A 73 -14.32 3.01 9.53
C ASN A 73 -12.80 2.81 9.46
N SER A 74 -12.29 2.20 8.39
CA SER A 74 -10.84 2.03 8.17
C SER A 74 -10.10 3.35 8.09
N MET A 75 -10.65 4.35 7.40
CA MET A 75 -10.07 5.69 7.33
C MET A 75 -10.03 6.37 8.69
N PHE A 76 -11.13 6.31 9.45
CA PHE A 76 -11.21 6.91 10.78
C PHE A 76 -10.23 6.25 11.75
N ILE A 77 -10.19 4.92 11.79
CA ILE A 77 -9.26 4.17 12.64
C ILE A 77 -7.82 4.44 12.21
N GLY A 78 -7.52 4.38 10.91
CA GLY A 78 -6.18 4.59 10.39
C GLY A 78 -5.63 5.97 10.75
N VAL A 79 -6.39 7.04 10.48
CA VAL A 79 -5.97 8.41 10.79
C VAL A 79 -5.81 8.62 12.29
N SER A 80 -6.77 8.15 13.09
CA SER A 80 -6.71 8.29 14.56
C SER A 80 -5.50 7.53 15.13
N ALA A 81 -5.25 6.31 14.65
CA ALA A 81 -4.10 5.52 15.05
C ALA A 81 -2.78 6.18 14.65
N THR A 82 -2.66 6.73 13.43
CA THR A 82 -1.47 7.47 13.00
C THR A 82 -1.22 8.67 13.91
N VAL A 83 -2.23 9.51 14.17
CA VAL A 83 -2.07 10.69 15.03
C VAL A 83 -1.62 10.29 16.43
N LEU A 84 -2.29 9.32 17.05
CA LEU A 84 -1.94 8.85 18.39
C LEU A 84 -0.55 8.24 18.43
N ALA A 85 -0.22 7.35 17.49
CA ALA A 85 1.08 6.70 17.43
C ALA A 85 2.21 7.70 17.19
N THR A 86 2.03 8.69 16.31
CA THR A 86 3.03 9.73 16.05
C THR A 86 3.22 10.60 17.29
N VAL A 87 2.15 11.10 17.91
CA VAL A 87 2.26 11.95 19.11
C VAL A 87 2.94 11.20 20.24
N LEU A 88 2.46 10.00 20.59
CA LEU A 88 3.02 9.20 21.67
C LEU A 88 4.45 8.75 21.36
N GLY A 89 4.71 8.33 20.12
CA GLY A 89 6.05 7.94 19.66
C GLY A 89 7.04 9.09 19.71
N THR A 90 6.64 10.29 19.27
CA THR A 90 7.49 11.50 19.35
C THR A 90 7.77 11.90 20.80
N VAL A 91 6.77 11.89 21.68
CA VAL A 91 6.96 12.19 23.10
C VAL A 91 7.88 11.16 23.76
N ALA A 92 7.69 9.87 23.48
CA ALA A 92 8.55 8.81 23.99
C ALA A 92 10.00 8.95 23.49
N ALA A 93 10.20 9.27 22.21
CA ALA A 93 11.52 9.50 21.63
C ALA A 93 12.23 10.70 22.28
N LEU A 94 11.53 11.83 22.46
CA LEU A 94 12.05 13.02 23.14
C LEU A 94 12.38 12.75 24.61
N GLY A 95 11.53 12.00 25.31
CA GLY A 95 11.79 11.56 26.67
C GLY A 95 13.06 10.73 26.75
N LEU A 96 13.19 9.68 25.94
CA LEU A 96 14.35 8.78 25.92
C LEU A 96 15.65 9.44 25.47
N ALA A 97 15.58 10.55 24.74
CA ALA A 97 16.74 11.38 24.40
C ALA A 97 17.29 12.16 25.61
N SER A 98 16.48 12.37 26.66
CA SER A 98 16.92 13.05 27.89
C SER A 98 17.82 12.15 28.73
N SER A 99 18.90 12.73 29.27
CA SER A 99 19.81 12.06 30.22
C SER A 99 19.17 11.83 31.61
N ALA A 100 18.01 12.43 31.86
CA ALA A 100 17.32 12.38 33.15
C ALA A 100 16.42 11.14 33.35
N ILE A 101 16.28 10.26 32.35
CA ILE A 101 15.42 9.06 32.48
C ILE A 101 16.13 7.95 33.28
N PRO A 102 15.59 7.55 34.45
CA PRO A 102 16.09 6.39 35.18
C PRO A 102 15.82 5.11 34.38
N ALA A 103 16.75 4.14 34.44
CA ALA A 103 16.64 2.84 33.75
C ALA A 103 16.57 2.89 32.21
N ARG A 104 17.04 3.98 31.55
CA ARG A 104 17.08 4.15 30.08
C ARG A 104 17.56 2.91 29.30
N ARG A 105 18.60 2.21 29.77
CA ARG A 105 19.15 1.02 29.10
C ARG A 105 18.17 -0.16 29.06
N ALA A 106 17.40 -0.37 30.12
CA ALA A 106 16.39 -1.43 30.16
C ALA A 106 15.21 -1.10 29.24
N ILE A 107 14.77 0.16 29.24
CA ILE A 107 13.66 0.62 28.40
C ILE A 107 14.02 0.52 26.90
N MET A 108 15.21 0.98 26.51
CA MET A 108 15.68 0.88 25.12
C MET A 108 15.81 -0.57 24.64
N GLY A 109 16.17 -1.52 25.52
CA GLY A 109 16.28 -2.94 25.17
C GLY A 109 14.96 -3.69 25.03
N VAL A 110 13.83 -3.07 25.42
CA VAL A 110 12.48 -3.61 25.20
C VAL A 110 11.83 -2.99 23.96
N ILE A 111 12.22 -1.77 23.59
CA ILE A 111 11.65 -1.02 22.47
C ILE A 111 12.33 -1.35 21.12
N ILE A 112 13.60 -1.74 21.14
CA ILE A 112 14.41 -2.13 19.97
C ILE A 112 14.64 -3.64 20.02
#